data_AF-A0ABD2A3J0-F1
#
_entry.id   AF-A0ABD2A3J0-F1
#
_cell.length_a   1.000
_cell.length_b   1.000
_cell.length_c   1.000
_cell.angle_alpha   90.00
_cell.angle_beta   90.00
_cell.angle_gamma   90.00
#
_symmetry.space_group_name_H-M   'P 1'
#
loop_
_entity.id
_entity.type
_entity.pdbx_description
1 polymer ?
#
loop_
_entity_poly.entity_id
_entity_poly.type
_entity_poly.pdbx_seq_one_letter_code
_entity_poly.pdbx_strand_id
1 'polypeptide(L)'
;MSILFSIGINYIIPVKIIWPIIMHYTNINHHFEILFRLVGIILLAIFAIAIPRMIPLTGLLAAVGMTTTMLFIPMLVEINTKWQKATYILYIKSGLIFAIFILILVI
;
A
#
# COMPACT_ATOMS: atom_id res chain seq x y z
N MET A 1 -2.69 -7.38 25.72
CA MET A 1 -3.21 -6.00 25.86
C MET A 1 -2.59 -5.01 24.89
N SER A 2 -1.25 -4.93 24.75
CA SER A 2 -0.60 -3.98 23.81
C SER A 2 -1.08 -4.12 22.35
N ILE A 3 -1.28 -5.34 21.86
CA ILE A 3 -1.69 -5.61 20.47
C ILE A 3 -3.06 -5.03 20.12
N LEU A 4 -4.04 -5.07 21.03
CA LEU A 4 -5.38 -4.51 20.77
C LEU A 4 -5.32 -2.98 20.57
N PHE A 5 -4.53 -2.29 21.38
CA PHE A 5 -4.33 -0.85 21.26
C PHE A 5 -3.57 -0.49 19.98
N SER A 6 -2.52 -1.25 19.64
CA SER A 6 -1.75 -1.04 18.41
C SER A 6 -2.58 -1.28 17.14
N ILE A 7 -3.46 -2.29 17.12
CA ILE A 7 -4.34 -2.55 15.96
C ILE A 7 -5.32 -1.39 15.76
N GLY A 8 -5.92 -0.89 16.84
CA GLY A 8 -6.83 0.26 16.75
C GLY A 8 -6.15 1.46 16.11
N ILE A 9 -4.94 1.81 16.54
CA ILE A 9 -4.18 2.94 16.00
C ILE A 9 -3.77 2.67 14.54
N ASN A 10 -3.17 1.52 14.24
CA ASN A 10 -2.69 1.20 12.90
C ASN A 10 -3.82 1.08 11.87
N TYR A 11 -5.04 0.73 12.29
CA TYR A 11 -6.20 0.66 11.40
C TYR A 11 -6.91 2.01 11.24
N ILE A 12 -7.06 2.78 12.32
CA ILE A 12 -7.78 4.06 12.29
C ILE A 12 -7.06 5.09 11.42
N ILE A 13 -5.73 5.16 11.50
CA ILE A 13 -4.93 6.15 10.76
C ILE A 13 -5.14 6.06 9.24
N PRO A 14 -4.88 4.92 8.57
CA PRO A 14 -5.06 4.81 7.11
C PRO A 14 -6.52 4.98 6.71
N VAL A 15 -7.48 4.47 7.48
CA VAL A 15 -8.90 4.66 7.17
C VAL A 15 -9.28 6.14 7.18
N LYS A 16 -8.80 6.91 8.18
CA LYS A 16 -9.06 8.34 8.27
C LYS A 16 -8.44 9.14 7.11
N ILE A 17 -7.32 8.66 6.55
CA ILE A 17 -6.66 9.28 5.39
C ILE A 17 -7.38 8.91 4.08
N ILE A 18 -7.81 7.65 3.94
CA ILE A 18 -8.46 7.13 2.73
C ILE A 18 -9.90 7.64 2.61
N TRP A 19 -10.62 7.77 3.72
CA TRP A 19 -12.02 8.18 3.76
C TRP A 19 -12.33 9.50 3.03
N PRO A 20 -11.63 10.62 3.28
CA PRO A 20 -11.89 11.87 2.56
C PRO A 20 -11.60 11.78 1.05
N ILE A 21 -10.65 10.93 0.64
CA ILE A 21 -10.36 10.69 -0.78
C ILE A 21 -11.55 10.00 -1.44
N ILE A 22 -12.08 8.94 -0.82
CA ILE A 22 -13.26 8.23 -1.33
C ILE A 22 -14.49 9.15 -1.36
N MET A 23 -14.72 9.92 -0.29
CA MET A 23 -15.81 10.89 -0.21
C MET A 23 -15.69 12.01 -1.25
N HIS A 24 -14.49 12.38 -1.67
CA HIS A 24 -14.30 13.34 -2.75
C HIS A 24 -14.73 12.77 -4.11
N TYR A 25 -14.43 11.49 -4.38
CA TYR A 25 -14.80 10.83 -5.64
C TYR A 25 -16.26 10.35 -5.68
N THR A 26 -16.86 10.12 -4.51
CA THR A 26 -18.20 9.58 -4.39
C THR A 26 -18.99 10.47 -3.45
N ASN A 27 -20.07 11.09 -3.93
CA ASN A 27 -20.94 12.00 -3.18
C ASN A 27 -21.79 11.25 -2.11
N ILE A 28 -21.11 10.42 -1.31
CA ILE A 28 -21.67 9.45 -0.40
C ILE A 28 -21.73 10.09 0.99
N ASN A 29 -22.87 9.91 1.66
CA ASN A 29 -23.12 10.44 3.00
C ASN A 29 -22.13 9.91 4.05
N HIS A 30 -21.85 10.74 5.07
CA HIS A 30 -20.98 10.43 6.22
C HIS A 30 -21.29 9.09 6.93
N HIS A 31 -22.53 8.59 6.83
CA HIS A 31 -22.95 7.33 7.45
C HIS A 31 -22.23 6.10 6.86
N PHE A 32 -21.71 6.20 5.64
CA PHE A 32 -20.95 5.13 5.03
C PHE A 32 -19.53 4.98 5.63
N GLU A 33 -19.05 5.92 6.45
CA GLU A 33 -17.73 5.84 7.08
C GLU A 33 -17.64 4.64 8.02
N ILE A 34 -18.71 4.45 8.79
CA ILE A 34 -18.86 3.34 9.73
C ILE A 34 -18.94 2.03 8.95
N LEU A 35 -19.66 2.02 7.83
CA LEU A 35 -19.80 0.86 6.96
C LEU A 35 -18.44 0.46 6.35
N PHE A 36 -17.66 1.43 5.88
CA PHE A 36 -16.31 1.21 5.37
C PHE A 36 -15.35 0.68 6.43
N ARG A 37 -15.40 1.22 7.65
CA ARG A 37 -14.64 0.70 8.80
C ARG A 37 -15.04 -0.74 9.16
N LEU A 38 -16.32 -1.04 9.20
CA LEU A 38 -16.80 -2.39 9.51
C LEU A 38 -16.38 -3.38 8.43
N VAL A 39 -16.54 -3.02 7.16
CA VAL A 39 -16.12 -3.85 6.01
C VAL A 39 -14.62 -4.14 6.08
N GLY A 40 -13.78 -3.15 6.36
CA GLY A 40 -12.34 -3.39 6.44
C GLY A 40 -11.93 -4.29 7.61
N ILE A 41 -12.59 -4.20 8.77
CA ILE A 41 -12.34 -5.13 9.89
C ILE A 41 -12.82 -6.55 9.54
N ILE A 42 -13.98 -6.67 8.91
CA ILE A 42 -14.53 -7.97 8.46
C ILE A 42 -13.59 -8.62 7.45
N LEU A 43 -13.06 -7.86 6.49
CA LEU A 43 -12.08 -8.36 5.52
C LEU A 43 -10.81 -8.86 6.20
N LEU A 44 -10.26 -8.11 7.17
CA LEU A 44 -9.10 -8.54 7.95
C LEU A 44 -9.38 -9.83 8.73
N ALA A 45 -10.58 -9.98 9.29
CA ALA A 45 -10.99 -11.19 10.01
C ALA A 45 -11.09 -12.40 9.06
N ILE A 46 -11.71 -12.22 7.88
CA ILE A 46 -11.78 -13.27 6.85
C ILE A 46 -10.38 -13.67 6.41
N PHE A 47 -9.48 -12.71 6.19
CA PHE A 47 -8.09 -12.97 5.79
C PHE A 47 -7.31 -13.75 6.85
N ALA A 48 -7.51 -13.41 8.13
CA ALA A 48 -6.90 -14.11 9.25
C ALA A 48 -7.40 -15.57 9.38
N ILE A 49 -8.68 -15.82 9.08
CA ILE A 49 -9.25 -17.17 9.07
C ILE A 49 -8.74 -17.97 7.86
N ALA A 50 -8.65 -17.33 6.69
CA ALA A 50 -8.23 -17.98 5.45
C ALA A 50 -6.76 -18.41 5.48
N ILE A 51 -5.88 -17.68 6.19
CA ILE A 51 -4.43 -17.92 6.20
C ILE A 51 -3.97 -18.21 7.64
N PRO A 52 -3.98 -19.49 8.07
CA PRO A 52 -3.58 -19.86 9.43
C PRO A 52 -2.05 -19.73 9.66
N ARG A 53 -1.25 -19.60 8.60
CA ARG A 53 0.21 -19.42 8.67
C ARG A 53 0.58 -17.96 8.39
N MET A 54 0.60 -17.13 9.43
CA MET A 54 0.87 -15.69 9.29
C MET A 54 2.34 -15.35 8.97
N ILE A 55 3.29 -16.19 9.40
CA ILE A 55 4.74 -15.93 9.28
C ILE A 55 5.19 -15.68 7.82
N PRO A 56 4.92 -16.56 6.83
CA PRO A 56 5.33 -16.32 5.45
C PRO A 56 4.57 -15.15 4.81
N LEU A 57 3.29 -14.99 5.16
CA LEU A 57 2.44 -13.92 4.64
C LEU A 57 2.95 -12.54 5.07
N THR A 58 3.32 -12.37 6.34
CA THR A 58 3.88 -11.12 6.84
C THR A 58 5.22 -10.80 6.19
N GLY A 59 6.05 -11.81 5.93
CA GLY A 59 7.30 -11.63 5.20
C GLY A 59 7.07 -11.14 3.77
N LEU A 60 6.13 -11.76 3.05
CA LEU A 60 5.77 -11.36 1.68
C LEU A 60 5.17 -9.96 1.63
N LEU A 61 4.19 -9.65 2.50
CA LEU A 61 3.58 -8.33 2.57
C LEU A 61 4.59 -7.24 2.95
N ALA A 62 5.52 -7.54 3.87
CA ALA A 62 6.59 -6.62 4.23
C ALA A 62 7.58 -6.41 3.08
N ALA A 63 8.02 -7.47 2.40
CA ALA A 63 8.92 -7.38 1.25
C ALA A 63 8.29 -6.57 0.11
N VAL A 64 7.04 -6.84 -0.24
CA VAL A 64 6.31 -6.08 -1.27
C VAL A 64 6.08 -4.64 -0.84
N GLY A 65 5.68 -4.39 0.41
CA GLY A 65 5.44 -3.04 0.93
C GLY A 65 6.72 -2.20 0.97
N MET A 66 7.81 -2.76 1.49
CA MET A 66 9.11 -2.08 1.57
C MET A 66 9.70 -1.81 0.19
N THR A 67 9.69 -2.80 -0.72
CA THR A 67 10.21 -2.59 -2.08
C THR A 67 9.39 -1.56 -2.86
N THR A 68 8.06 -1.57 -2.70
CA THR A 68 7.18 -0.59 -3.33
C THR A 68 7.46 0.82 -2.80
N THR A 69 7.54 0.99 -1.48
CA THR A 69 7.76 2.32 -0.88
C THR A 69 9.17 2.85 -1.09
N MET A 70 10.17 1.98 -1.09
CA MET A 70 11.59 2.36 -1.15
C MET A 70 12.09 2.54 -2.58
N LEU A 71 11.60 1.75 -3.54
CA LEU A 71 12.07 1.79 -4.93
C LEU A 71 11.00 2.32 -5.89
N PHE A 72 9.79 1.77 -5.82
CA PHE A 72 8.76 2.04 -6.83
C PHE A 72 8.18 3.47 -6.74
N ILE A 73 7.83 3.94 -5.54
CA ILE A 73 7.32 5.30 -5.34
C ILE A 73 8.33 6.38 -5.82
N PRO A 74 9.59 6.41 -5.35
CA PRO A 74 10.54 7.44 -5.80
C PRO A 74 10.86 7.33 -7.28
N MET A 75 10.88 6.13 -7.86
CA MET A 75 11.01 5.94 -9.30
C MET A 75 9.84 6.58 -10.06
N LEU A 76 8.59 6.33 -9.66
CA LEU A 76 7.41 6.95 -10.26
C LEU A 76 7.44 8.47 -10.14
N VAL A 77 7.87 9.00 -8.99
CA VAL A 77 8.02 10.44 -8.77
C VAL A 77 9.10 11.01 -9.69
N GLU A 78 10.25 10.34 -9.83
CA GLU A 78 11.35 10.78 -10.69
C GLU A 78 10.94 10.81 -12.17
N ILE A 79 10.18 9.81 -12.64
CA ILE A 79 9.66 9.77 -14.01
C ILE A 79 8.67 10.90 -14.28
N ASN A 80 7.70 11.10 -13.39
CA ASN A 80 6.67 12.13 -13.56
C ASN A 80 7.24 13.56 -13.48
N THR A 81 8.26 13.79 -12.65
CA THR A 81 8.85 15.13 -12.47
C THR A 81 9.93 15.48 -13.49
N LYS A 82 10.74 14.52 -13.94
CA LYS A 82 11.87 14.78 -14.86
C LYS A 82 11.56 14.48 -16.33
N TRP A 83 10.30 14.23 -16.68
CA TRP A 83 9.88 13.89 -18.04
C TRP A 83 10.30 14.92 -19.10
N GLN A 84 10.35 16.21 -18.74
CA GLN A 84 10.77 17.28 -19.66
C GLN A 84 12.29 17.31 -19.95
N LYS A 85 13.13 16.69 -19.09
CA LYS A 85 14.58 16.52 -19.31
C LYS A 85 14.88 15.08 -19.71
N ALA A 86 14.09 14.55 -20.64
CA ALA A 86 14.18 13.17 -21.11
C ALA A 86 15.50 12.88 -21.83
N THR A 87 16.54 12.58 -21.05
CA THR A 87 17.78 11.98 -21.54
C THR A 87 17.63 10.46 -21.53
N TYR A 88 18.19 9.76 -22.52
CA TYR A 88 18.21 8.29 -22.61
C TYR A 88 18.67 7.59 -21.31
N ILE A 89 19.56 8.23 -20.55
CA ILE A 89 20.09 7.76 -19.27
C ILE A 89 18.98 7.58 -18.21
N LEU A 90 17.96 8.44 -18.22
CA LEU A 90 16.88 8.43 -17.23
C LEU A 90 15.91 7.26 -17.47
N TYR A 91 15.63 6.94 -18.73
CA TYR A 91 14.84 5.76 -19.11
C TYR A 91 15.55 4.45 -18.77
N ILE A 92 16.85 4.35 -19.06
CA ILE A 92 17.65 3.16 -18.73
C ILE A 92 17.70 2.95 -17.21
N LYS A 93 17.96 4.00 -16.44
CA LYS A 93 17.99 3.95 -14.96
C LYS A 93 16.65 3.48 -14.39
N SER A 94 15.55 4.06 -14.85
CA SER A 94 14.20 3.69 -14.43
C SER A 94 13.86 2.24 -14.81
N GLY A 95 14.20 1.80 -16.03
CA GLY A 95 14.01 0.42 -16.46
C GLY A 95 14.82 -0.58 -15.62
N LEU A 96 16.05 -0.22 -15.24
CA LEU A 96 16.91 -1.05 -14.40
C LEU A 96 16.36 -1.17 -12.97
N ILE A 97 15.89 -0.06 -12.37
CA ILE A 97 15.24 -0.09 -11.04
C ILE A 97 13.98 -0.96 -11.07
N PHE A 98 13.19 -0.89 -12.15
CA PHE A 98 12.01 -1.73 -12.33
C PHE A 98 12.34 -3.22 -12.49
N ALA A 99 13.40 -3.54 -13.25
CA ALA A 99 13.88 -4.90 -13.38
C ALA A 99 14.36 -5.48 -12.04
N ILE A 100 15.11 -4.69 -11.25
CA ILE A 100 15.51 -5.06 -9.88
C ILE A 100 14.28 -5.28 -9.00
N PHE A 101 13.27 -4.40 -9.08
CA PHE A 101 12.03 -4.54 -8.32
C PHE A 101 11.30 -5.86 -8.63
N ILE A 102 11.16 -6.22 -9.92
CA ILE A 102 10.56 -7.51 -10.33
C ILE A 102 11.41 -8.68 -9.83
N LEU A 103 12.74 -8.60 -9.95
CA LEU A 103 13.63 -9.67 -9.53
C LEU A 103 13.54 -9.92 -8.02
N ILE A 104 13.45 -8.88 -7.20
CA ILE A 104 13.25 -9.00 -5.75
C ILE A 104 11.85 -9.52 -5.41
N LEU A 105 10.83 -9.23 -6.21
CA LEU A 105 9.46 -9.69 -5.95
C LEU A 105 9.26 -11.18 -6.31
N VAL A 106 10.05 -11.70 -7.25
CA VAL A 106 10.00 -13.09 -7.72
C VAL A 106 10.87 -14.03 -6.88
N ILE A 107 11.94 -13.53 -6.27
CA ILE A 107 12.89 -14.26 -5.40
C ILE A 107 12.41 -14.28 -3.96
#